data_AF-A0A348WVH1-F1
#
_entry.id   AF-A0A348WVH1-F1
#
_cell.length_a   1.000
_cell.length_b   1.000
_cell.length_c   1.000
_cell.angle_alpha   90.00
_cell.angle_beta   90.00
_cell.angle_gamma   90.00
#
_symmetry.space_group_name_H-M   'P 1'
#
loop_
_entity.id
_entity.type
_entity.pdbx_description
1 polymer ?
#
loop_
_entity_poly.entity_id
_entity_poly.type
_entity_poly.pdbx_seq_one_letter_code
_entity_poly.pdbx_strand_id
1 'polypeptide(L)'
;MKDKLRNFIESLFEDAPKNKQTIELKEEMLQNLIDKYNDLVDSGKSSEAAYNIATASIGDIHELIRQIEKREENNPLFEQNYDKGRKRFALLLSISVMLYILCVVPVILLEDSVLGVVIMFVMVAIATGLILYNNMTKPKYLKKDSTVVEEFKEWKANSTEKNTLYQSITKVMWSCITILYFIVSFLTMAWHITWIIFLIGSAIQGIIRAIFELKK
;
A
#
# COMPACT_ATOMS: atom_id res chain seq x y z
N MET A 1 3.88 4.72 47.14
CA MET A 1 4.37 5.73 46.16
C MET A 1 4.06 5.33 44.72
N LYS A 2 4.24 4.06 44.32
CA LYS A 2 3.80 3.55 43.00
C LYS A 2 2.33 3.84 42.67
N ASP A 3 1.42 3.72 43.64
CA ASP A 3 0.00 4.03 43.42
C ASP A 3 -0.25 5.52 43.12
N LYS A 4 0.55 6.43 43.69
CA LYS A 4 0.44 7.87 43.38
C LYS A 4 0.87 8.18 41.95
N LEU A 5 1.94 7.53 41.46
CA LEU A 5 2.40 7.66 40.07
C LEU A 5 1.39 7.08 39.09
N ARG A 6 0.78 5.93 39.42
CA ARG A 6 -0.29 5.32 38.63
C ARG A 6 -1.50 6.23 38.52
N ASN A 7 -1.96 6.79 39.65
CA ASN A 7 -3.10 7.71 39.68
C ASN A 7 -2.81 9.00 38.89
N PHE A 8 -1.57 9.50 38.94
CA PHE A 8 -1.16 10.65 38.13
C PHE A 8 -1.27 10.36 36.63
N ILE A 9 -0.68 9.26 36.15
CA ILE A 9 -0.80 8.84 34.75
C ILE A 9 -2.27 8.61 34.37
N GLU A 10 -3.07 7.99 35.23
CA GLU A 10 -4.50 7.77 34.96
C GLU A 10 -5.27 9.08 34.77
N SER A 11 -4.96 10.11 35.56
CA SER A 11 -5.57 11.44 35.40
C SER A 11 -5.19 12.12 34.08
N LEU A 12 -3.99 11.88 33.56
CA LEU A 12 -3.55 12.46 32.28
C LEU A 12 -4.25 11.84 31.06
N PHE A 13 -4.76 10.62 31.21
CA PHE A 13 -5.42 9.86 30.15
C PHE A 13 -6.93 9.72 30.36
N GLU A 14 -7.53 10.51 31.27
CA GLU A 14 -8.95 10.41 31.62
C GLU A 14 -9.87 10.68 30.41
N ASP A 15 -9.53 11.70 29.62
CA ASP A 15 -10.24 12.08 28.39
C ASP A 15 -9.66 11.42 27.11
N ALA A 16 -8.67 10.52 27.26
CA ALA A 16 -8.01 9.91 26.11
C ALA A 16 -8.89 8.81 25.47
N PRO A 17 -8.80 8.61 24.14
CA PRO A 17 -9.59 7.60 23.46
C PRO A 17 -9.21 6.18 23.92
N LYS A 18 -10.21 5.33 24.17
CA LYS A 18 -10.01 3.96 24.68
C LYS A 18 -9.67 2.99 23.54
N ASN A 19 -8.44 3.09 23.05
CA ASN A 19 -7.91 2.23 22.01
C ASN A 19 -6.56 1.61 22.43
N LYS A 20 -6.08 0.65 21.63
CA LYS A 20 -4.85 -0.10 21.92
C LYS A 20 -3.62 0.82 22.02
N GLN A 21 -3.50 1.82 21.15
CA GLN A 21 -2.36 2.75 21.15
C GLN A 21 -2.34 3.62 22.42
N THR A 22 -3.50 4.09 22.87
CA THR A 22 -3.61 4.84 24.13
C THR A 22 -3.23 3.97 25.33
N ILE A 23 -3.62 2.70 25.35
CA ILE A 23 -3.26 1.77 26.43
C ILE A 23 -1.76 1.48 26.42
N GLU A 24 -1.17 1.23 25.25
CA GLU A 24 0.27 0.99 25.11
C GLU A 24 1.08 2.21 25.54
N LEU A 25 0.69 3.41 25.10
CA LEU A 25 1.33 4.66 25.49
C LEU A 25 1.20 4.89 27.00
N LYS A 26 0.02 4.66 27.59
CA LYS A 26 -0.20 4.77 29.03
C LYS A 26 0.75 3.86 29.82
N GLU A 27 0.90 2.59 29.41
CA GLU A 27 1.78 1.62 30.07
C GLU A 27 3.26 1.98 29.89
N GLU A 28 3.68 2.38 28.69
CA GLU A 28 5.06 2.83 28.43
C GLU A 28 5.44 4.04 29.28
N MET A 29 4.54 5.03 29.37
CA MET A 29 4.78 6.24 30.15
C MET A 29 4.78 5.97 31.65
N LEU A 30 3.90 5.08 32.13
CA LEU A 30 3.92 4.64 33.53
C LEU A 30 5.25 3.96 33.87
N GLN A 31 5.74 3.08 33.00
CA GLN A 31 7.01 2.38 33.21
C GLN A 31 8.19 3.36 33.26
N ASN A 32 8.30 4.25 32.26
CA ASN A 32 9.34 5.28 32.20
C ASN A 32 9.31 6.21 33.42
N LEU A 33 8.11 6.55 33.92
CA LEU A 33 7.94 7.39 35.10
C LEU A 33 8.40 6.67 36.38
N ILE A 34 8.07 5.39 36.52
CA ILE A 34 8.49 4.56 37.66
C ILE A 34 10.02 4.40 37.67
N ASP A 35 10.62 4.12 36.51
CA ASP A 35 12.06 3.92 36.40
C ASP A 35 12.81 5.21 36.78
N LYS A 36 12.37 6.35 36.24
CA LYS A 36 12.95 7.66 36.59
C LYS A 36 12.77 8.04 38.06
N TYR A 37 11.63 7.69 38.66
CA TYR A 37 11.41 7.88 40.08
C TYR A 37 12.40 7.07 40.91
N ASN A 38 12.62 5.79 40.57
CA ASN A 38 13.54 4.92 41.29
C ASN A 38 14.99 5.44 41.19
N ASP A 39 15.43 5.86 39.99
CA ASP A 39 16.77 6.46 39.80
C ASP A 39 17.01 7.69 40.69
N LEU A 40 15.98 8.53 40.86
CA LEU A 40 16.06 9.72 41.70
C LEU A 40 16.11 9.37 43.19
N VAL A 41 15.41 8.33 43.62
CA VAL A 41 15.48 7.83 44.99
C VAL A 41 16.85 7.21 45.26
N ASP A 42 17.37 6.41 44.32
CA ASP A 42 18.67 5.75 44.43
C ASP A 42 19.84 6.74 44.41
N SER A 43 19.67 7.88 43.71
CA SER A 43 20.61 9.02 43.79
C SER A 43 20.53 9.84 45.08
N GLY A 44 19.71 9.41 46.05
CA GLY A 44 19.62 9.99 47.39
C GLY A 44 18.60 11.13 47.54
N LYS A 45 17.68 11.34 46.57
CA LYS A 45 16.59 12.30 46.74
C LYS A 45 15.46 11.71 47.60
N SER A 46 14.75 12.58 48.31
CA SER A 46 13.55 12.17 49.04
C SER A 46 12.44 11.71 48.08
N SER A 47 11.58 10.82 48.58
CA SER A 47 10.42 10.30 47.85
C SER A 47 9.53 11.40 47.25
N GLU A 48 9.28 12.48 47.99
CA GLU A 48 8.50 13.62 47.50
C GLU A 48 9.24 14.42 46.41
N ALA A 49 10.55 14.65 46.58
CA ALA A 49 11.34 15.37 45.59
C ALA A 49 11.47 14.58 44.29
N ALA A 50 11.71 13.27 44.39
CA ALA A 50 11.76 12.36 43.25
C ALA A 50 10.44 12.34 42.49
N TYR A 51 9.30 12.31 43.19
CA TYR A 51 7.97 12.38 42.57
C TYR A 51 7.77 13.66 41.76
N ASN A 52 8.04 14.83 42.36
CA ASN A 52 7.85 16.12 41.70
C ASN A 52 8.75 16.30 40.47
N ILE A 53 9.98 15.80 40.52
CA ILE A 53 10.91 15.87 39.39
C ILE A 53 10.49 14.90 38.27
N ALA A 54 10.03 13.69 38.62
CA ALA A 54 9.58 12.69 37.67
C ALA A 54 8.33 13.17 36.91
N THR A 55 7.32 13.70 37.61
CA THR A 55 6.09 14.21 36.98
C THR A 55 6.33 15.44 36.11
N ALA A 56 7.26 16.33 36.49
CA ALA A 56 7.66 17.46 35.65
C ALA A 56 8.36 17.06 34.34
N SER A 57 8.95 15.86 34.28
CA SER A 57 9.70 15.36 33.11
C SER A 57 8.79 14.83 31.98
N ILE A 58 7.50 14.63 32.23
CA ILE A 58 6.56 14.05 31.26
C ILE A 58 6.26 14.99 30.08
N GLY A 59 6.36 16.31 30.27
CA GLY A 59 6.09 17.29 29.22
C GLY A 59 4.63 17.30 28.75
N ASP A 60 4.41 17.62 27.47
CA ASP A 60 3.06 17.78 26.89
C ASP A 60 2.54 16.46 26.27
N ILE A 61 1.94 15.62 27.12
CA ILE A 61 1.24 14.40 26.69
C ILE A 61 -0.02 14.70 25.87
N HIS A 62 -0.63 15.89 26.05
CA HIS A 62 -1.89 16.21 25.39
C HIS A 62 -1.70 16.29 23.87
N GLU A 63 -0.51 16.71 23.41
CA GLU A 63 -0.19 16.67 21.98
C GLU A 63 -0.19 15.23 21.43
N LEU A 64 0.38 14.27 22.16
CA LEU A 64 0.40 12.87 21.77
C LEU A 64 -1.00 12.26 21.77
N ILE A 65 -1.80 12.52 22.81
CA ILE A 65 -3.19 12.08 22.90
C ILE A 65 -4.01 12.66 21.74
N ARG A 66 -3.85 13.96 21.45
CA ARG A 66 -4.54 14.64 20.34
C ARG A 66 -4.14 14.08 18.97
N GLN A 67 -2.89 13.62 18.79
CA GLN A 67 -2.48 12.94 17.57
C GLN A 67 -3.16 11.57 17.41
N ILE A 68 -3.30 10.81 18.50
CA ILE A 68 -4.02 9.52 18.51
C ILE A 68 -5.50 9.75 18.18
N GLU A 69 -6.14 10.72 18.85
CA GLU A 69 -7.55 11.08 18.64
C GLU A 69 -7.81 11.51 17.19
N LYS A 70 -6.96 12.39 16.64
CA LYS A 70 -7.07 12.83 15.25
C LYS A 70 -6.88 11.68 14.27
N ARG A 71 -6.04 10.69 14.56
CA ARG A 71 -5.91 9.49 13.71
C ARG A 71 -7.19 8.66 13.74
N GLU A 72 -7.80 8.48 14.91
CA GLU A 72 -9.04 7.71 15.04
C GLU A 72 -10.24 8.39 14.41
N GLU A 73 -10.40 9.71 14.58
CA GLU A 73 -11.52 10.46 14.00
C GLU A 73 -11.52 10.38 12.46
N ASN A 74 -10.33 10.38 11.85
CA ASN A 74 -10.18 10.24 10.40
C ASN A 74 -10.39 8.81 9.90
N ASN A 75 -10.30 7.80 10.77
CA ASN A 75 -10.36 6.38 10.39
C ASN A 75 -11.75 5.94 9.88
N PRO A 76 -12.89 6.18 10.56
CA PRO A 76 -14.20 5.70 10.10
C PRO A 76 -14.69 6.38 8.81
N LEU A 77 -14.39 7.67 8.62
CA LEU A 77 -14.67 8.37 7.35
C LEU A 77 -13.81 7.82 6.21
N PHE A 78 -12.55 7.47 6.50
CA PHE A 78 -11.66 6.87 5.53
C PHE A 78 -12.08 5.43 5.17
N GLU A 79 -12.39 4.58 6.15
CA GLU A 79 -12.86 3.20 5.94
C GLU A 79 -14.10 3.15 5.04
N GLN A 80 -15.08 4.00 5.33
CA GLN A 80 -16.31 4.06 4.53
C GLN A 80 -16.02 4.44 3.07
N ASN A 81 -15.10 5.39 2.84
CA ASN A 81 -14.70 5.81 1.50
C ASN A 81 -13.84 4.76 0.79
N TYR A 82 -12.99 4.03 1.53
CA TYR A 82 -12.16 2.96 1.00
C TYR A 82 -13.01 1.77 0.52
N ASP A 83 -13.97 1.31 1.33
CA ASP A 83 -14.87 0.21 0.96
C ASP A 83 -15.75 0.57 -0.23
N LYS A 84 -16.27 1.80 -0.28
CA LYS A 84 -17.00 2.32 -1.43
C LYS A 84 -16.12 2.35 -2.68
N GLY A 85 -14.88 2.82 -2.56
CA GLY A 85 -13.90 2.85 -3.65
C GLY A 85 -13.55 1.44 -4.16
N ARG A 86 -13.36 0.48 -3.24
CA ARG A 86 -13.04 -0.91 -3.58
C ARG A 86 -14.19 -1.63 -4.29
N LYS A 87 -15.43 -1.42 -3.86
CA LYS A 87 -16.62 -1.98 -4.53
C LYS A 87 -16.80 -1.43 -5.93
N ARG A 88 -16.67 -0.10 -6.09
CA ARG A 88 -16.69 0.55 -7.41
C ARG A 88 -15.58 0.01 -8.31
N PHE A 89 -14.38 -0.18 -7.76
CA PHE A 89 -13.26 -0.75 -8.49
C PHE A 89 -13.55 -2.15 -9.02
N ALA A 90 -14.08 -3.02 -8.16
CA ALA A 90 -14.43 -4.39 -8.54
C ALA A 90 -15.53 -4.40 -9.61
N LEU A 91 -16.53 -3.52 -9.48
CA LEU A 91 -17.63 -3.41 -10.43
C LEU A 91 -17.15 -2.98 -11.82
N LEU A 92 -16.31 -1.93 -11.91
CA LEU A 92 -15.76 -1.48 -13.20
C LEU A 92 -14.87 -2.54 -13.85
N LEU A 93 -14.09 -3.27 -13.06
CA LEU A 93 -13.29 -4.40 -13.55
C LEU A 93 -14.20 -5.51 -14.13
N SER A 94 -15.25 -5.90 -13.40
CA SER A 94 -16.20 -6.93 -13.86
C SER A 94 -16.91 -6.53 -15.14
N ILE A 95 -17.34 -5.27 -15.27
CA ILE A 95 -17.95 -4.75 -16.51
C ILE A 95 -16.96 -4.82 -17.67
N SER A 96 -15.70 -4.45 -17.44
CA SER A 96 -14.66 -4.50 -18.48
C SER A 96 -14.42 -5.92 -18.97
N VAL A 97 -14.34 -6.89 -18.05
CA VAL A 97 -14.17 -8.32 -18.39
C VAL A 97 -15.39 -8.84 -19.15
N MET A 98 -16.59 -8.46 -18.74
CA MET A 98 -17.82 -8.81 -19.46
C MET A 98 -17.83 -8.28 -20.89
N LEU A 99 -17.41 -7.02 -21.11
CA LEU A 99 -17.31 -6.43 -22.45
C LEU A 99 -16.32 -7.18 -23.35
N TYR A 100 -15.21 -7.69 -22.81
CA TYR A 100 -14.28 -8.53 -23.57
C TYR A 100 -14.88 -9.87 -23.99
N ILE A 101 -15.69 -10.48 -23.13
CA ILE A 101 -16.36 -11.74 -23.47
C ILE A 101 -17.44 -11.48 -24.54
N LEU A 102 -18.16 -10.35 -24.44
CA LEU A 102 -19.24 -9.99 -25.35
C LEU A 102 -18.78 -9.40 -26.69
N CYS A 103 -17.51 -8.97 -26.83
CA CYS A 103 -17.06 -8.30 -28.06
C CYS A 103 -17.09 -9.18 -29.31
N VAL A 104 -17.18 -10.51 -29.15
CA VAL A 104 -17.31 -11.48 -30.24
C VAL A 104 -18.74 -11.58 -30.79
N VAL A 105 -19.75 -11.20 -30.00
CA VAL A 105 -21.18 -11.30 -30.38
C VAL A 105 -21.51 -10.48 -31.64
N PRO A 106 -21.08 -9.21 -31.78
CA PRO A 106 -21.31 -8.44 -33.01
C PRO A 106 -20.68 -9.06 -34.26
N VAL A 107 -19.54 -9.77 -34.12
CA VAL A 107 -18.85 -10.43 -35.23
C VAL A 107 -19.68 -11.63 -35.72
N ILE A 108 -20.20 -12.44 -34.79
CA ILE A 108 -21.04 -13.60 -35.09
C ILE A 108 -22.39 -13.18 -35.70
N LEU A 109 -23.05 -12.16 -35.13
CA LEU A 109 -24.37 -11.71 -35.59
C LEU A 109 -24.36 -11.00 -36.94
N LEU A 110 -23.25 -10.37 -37.31
CA LEU A 110 -23.10 -9.63 -38.56
C LEU A 110 -22.32 -10.41 -39.63
N GLU A 111 -22.22 -11.72 -39.47
CA GLU A 111 -21.59 -12.65 -40.43
C GLU A 111 -20.20 -12.17 -40.88
N ASP A 112 -19.34 -11.80 -39.93
CA ASP A 112 -17.97 -11.32 -40.19
C ASP A 112 -17.87 -10.07 -41.09
N SER A 113 -18.94 -9.29 -41.20
CA SER A 113 -18.91 -8.00 -41.89
C SER A 113 -17.87 -7.07 -41.26
N VAL A 114 -17.25 -6.20 -42.09
CA VAL A 114 -16.34 -5.14 -41.65
C VAL A 114 -16.97 -4.31 -40.51
N LEU A 115 -18.29 -4.12 -40.54
CA LEU A 115 -19.03 -3.43 -39.49
C LEU A 115 -18.96 -4.15 -38.13
N GLY A 116 -19.07 -5.48 -38.11
CA GLY A 116 -18.96 -6.28 -36.88
C GLY A 116 -17.56 -6.22 -36.27
N VAL A 117 -16.53 -6.25 -37.11
CA VAL A 117 -15.13 -6.08 -36.69
C VAL A 117 -14.89 -4.67 -36.11
N VAL A 118 -15.44 -3.63 -36.74
CA VAL A 118 -15.34 -2.25 -36.23
C VAL A 118 -16.00 -2.13 -34.85
N ILE A 119 -17.20 -2.70 -34.68
CA ILE A 119 -17.92 -2.68 -33.40
C ILE A 119 -17.13 -3.45 -32.31
N MET A 120 -16.53 -4.59 -32.66
CA MET A 120 -15.65 -5.34 -31.74
C MET A 120 -14.50 -4.47 -31.24
N PHE A 121 -13.79 -3.76 -32.13
CA PHE A 121 -12.68 -2.89 -31.74
C PHE A 121 -13.13 -1.71 -30.87
N VAL A 122 -14.32 -1.14 -31.13
CA VAL A 122 -14.89 -0.10 -30.26
C VAL A 122 -15.18 -0.65 -28.86
N MET A 123 -15.77 -1.84 -28.75
CA MET A 123 -16.03 -2.48 -27.46
C MET A 123 -14.74 -2.78 -26.69
N VAL A 124 -13.70 -3.25 -27.38
CA VAL A 124 -12.37 -3.49 -26.82
C VAL A 124 -11.73 -2.19 -26.32
N ALA A 125 -11.86 -1.09 -27.07
CA ALA A 125 -11.35 0.21 -26.66
C ALA A 125 -12.05 0.72 -25.39
N ILE A 126 -13.37 0.59 -25.31
CA ILE A 126 -14.17 0.94 -24.12
C ILE A 126 -13.75 0.09 -22.92
N ALA A 127 -13.65 -1.23 -23.09
CA ALA A 127 -13.22 -2.15 -22.03
C ALA A 127 -11.82 -1.81 -21.50
N THR A 128 -10.87 -1.52 -22.40
CA THR A 128 -9.51 -1.12 -22.03
C THR A 128 -9.51 0.21 -21.28
N GLY A 129 -10.28 1.20 -21.77
CA GLY A 129 -10.41 2.51 -21.13
C GLY A 129 -10.96 2.42 -19.70
N LEU A 130 -11.97 1.56 -19.48
CA LEU A 130 -12.52 1.29 -18.15
C LEU A 130 -11.46 0.68 -17.21
N ILE A 131 -10.63 -0.26 -17.68
CA ILE A 131 -9.54 -0.84 -16.86
C ILE A 131 -8.49 0.20 -16.50
N LEU A 132 -8.08 1.05 -17.46
CA LEU A 132 -7.09 2.10 -17.22
C LEU A 132 -7.59 3.11 -16.21
N TYR A 133 -8.83 3.60 -16.38
CA TYR A 133 -9.48 4.47 -15.43
C TYR A 133 -9.54 3.83 -14.04
N ASN A 134 -9.99 2.59 -13.97
CA ASN A 134 -10.09 1.84 -12.73
C ASN A 134 -8.74 1.67 -12.02
N ASN A 135 -7.66 1.41 -12.77
CA ASN A 135 -6.31 1.29 -12.23
C ASN A 135 -5.80 2.62 -11.65
N MET A 136 -6.10 3.75 -12.30
CA MET A 136 -5.71 5.08 -11.81
C MET A 136 -6.50 5.50 -10.57
N THR A 137 -7.74 5.05 -10.41
CA THR A 137 -8.60 5.37 -9.24
C THR A 137 -8.49 4.35 -8.11
N LYS A 138 -7.52 3.42 -8.16
CA LYS A 138 -7.35 2.41 -7.12
C LYS A 138 -7.05 3.10 -5.77
N PRO A 139 -7.91 2.94 -4.74
CA PRO A 139 -7.65 3.55 -3.45
C PRO A 139 -6.36 2.96 -2.87
N LYS A 140 -5.43 3.83 -2.46
CA LYS A 140 -4.24 3.39 -1.73
C LYS A 140 -4.70 2.82 -0.38
N TYR A 141 -4.29 1.58 -0.10
CA TYR A 141 -4.56 0.93 1.17
C TYR A 141 -3.93 1.78 2.29
N LEU A 142 -4.72 2.18 3.27
CA LEU A 142 -4.27 2.89 4.45
C LEU A 142 -4.56 2.01 5.67
N LYS A 143 -3.56 1.97 6.56
CA LYS A 143 -3.43 1.08 7.71
C LYS A 143 -4.70 1.01 8.56
N LYS A 144 -5.03 -0.19 9.04
CA LYS A 144 -6.14 -0.41 9.96
C LYS A 144 -5.66 -0.45 11.41
N ASP A 145 -4.43 -0.87 11.68
CA ASP A 145 -3.84 -0.89 13.03
C ASP A 145 -2.30 -0.90 13.02
N SER A 146 -1.68 -0.36 14.07
CA SER A 146 -0.25 -0.59 14.39
C SER A 146 -0.02 -2.02 14.90
N THR A 147 -0.41 -3.02 14.11
CA THR A 147 -0.01 -4.40 14.32
C THR A 147 1.25 -4.68 13.53
N VAL A 148 2.19 -5.41 14.12
CA VAL A 148 3.47 -5.83 13.51
C VAL A 148 3.25 -6.44 12.11
N VAL A 149 2.11 -7.10 11.89
CA VAL A 149 1.73 -7.69 10.59
C VAL A 149 1.46 -6.62 9.52
N GLU A 150 0.87 -5.48 9.89
CA GLU A 150 0.64 -4.37 8.95
C GLU A 150 1.92 -3.58 8.66
N GLU A 151 2.80 -3.41 9.65
CA GLU A 151 4.13 -2.85 9.43
C GLU A 151 4.99 -3.75 8.54
N PHE A 152 4.86 -5.08 8.65
CA PHE A 152 5.52 -6.02 7.75
C PHE A 152 4.95 -5.95 6.32
N LYS A 153 3.64 -5.75 6.18
CA LYS A 153 3.00 -5.51 4.87
C LYS A 153 3.46 -4.18 4.27
N GLU A 154 3.63 -3.14 5.06
CA GLU A 154 4.17 -1.85 4.64
C GLU A 154 5.64 -1.97 4.23
N TRP A 155 6.47 -2.65 5.04
CA TRP A 155 7.85 -2.93 4.67
C TRP A 155 7.91 -3.69 3.34
N LYS A 156 7.03 -4.68 3.13
CA LYS A 156 6.94 -5.40 1.85
C LYS A 156 6.47 -4.49 0.71
N ALA A 157 5.46 -3.64 0.94
CA ALA A 157 4.97 -2.69 -0.05
C ALA A 157 6.05 -1.66 -0.45
N ASN A 158 6.75 -1.07 0.52
CA ASN A 158 7.85 -0.12 0.33
C ASN A 158 9.14 -0.79 -0.19
N SER A 159 9.37 -2.06 0.14
CA SER A 159 10.50 -2.84 -0.43
C SER A 159 10.25 -3.21 -1.90
N THR A 160 8.98 -3.30 -2.31
CA THR A 160 8.60 -3.40 -3.74
C THR A 160 8.99 -2.13 -4.51
N GLU A 161 8.97 -0.97 -3.85
CA GLU A 161 9.38 0.32 -4.42
C GLU A 161 10.89 0.43 -4.68
N LYS A 162 11.73 -0.28 -3.90
CA LYS A 162 13.20 -0.23 -4.06
C LYS A 162 13.72 -0.89 -5.33
N ASN A 163 12.89 -1.63 -6.08
CA ASN A 163 13.22 -2.20 -7.40
C ASN A 163 12.46 -1.51 -8.56
N THR A 164 11.93 -0.30 -8.36
CA THR A 164 11.16 0.44 -9.38
C THR A 164 11.93 0.71 -10.67
N LEU A 165 13.24 0.92 -10.61
CA LEU A 165 14.05 1.17 -11.80
C LEU A 165 14.19 -0.08 -12.68
N TYR A 166 14.56 -1.22 -12.09
CA TYR A 166 14.60 -2.50 -12.79
C TYR A 166 13.21 -2.87 -13.36
N GLN A 167 12.14 -2.68 -12.57
CA GLN A 167 10.78 -2.98 -13.01
C GLN A 167 10.34 -2.08 -14.18
N SER A 168 10.69 -0.80 -14.16
CA SER A 168 10.36 0.13 -15.24
C SER A 168 11.11 -0.22 -16.53
N ILE A 169 12.42 -0.48 -16.44
CA ILE A 169 13.26 -0.87 -17.58
C ILE A 169 12.77 -2.20 -18.17
N THR A 170 12.43 -3.17 -17.33
CA THR A 170 11.91 -4.47 -17.77
C THR A 170 10.59 -4.33 -18.53
N LYS A 171 9.67 -3.49 -18.04
CA LYS A 171 8.39 -3.24 -18.73
C LYS A 171 8.58 -2.60 -20.10
N VAL A 172 9.45 -1.58 -20.20
CA VAL A 172 9.75 -0.91 -21.48
C VAL A 172 10.40 -1.88 -22.46
N MET A 173 11.37 -2.66 -22.00
CA MET A 173 12.03 -3.69 -22.81
C MET A 173 11.02 -4.70 -23.39
N TRP A 174 10.12 -5.27 -22.57
CA TRP A 174 9.09 -6.21 -23.06
C TRP A 174 8.14 -5.58 -24.08
N SER A 175 7.79 -4.29 -23.92
CA SER A 175 7.01 -3.56 -24.91
C SER A 175 7.78 -3.41 -26.23
N CYS A 176 9.05 -3.02 -26.20
CA CYS A 176 9.90 -2.93 -27.39
C CYS A 176 10.09 -4.28 -28.09
N ILE A 177 10.30 -5.36 -27.33
CA ILE A 177 10.41 -6.73 -27.85
C ILE A 177 9.13 -7.14 -28.58
N THR A 178 7.97 -6.81 -28.01
CA THR A 178 6.67 -7.12 -28.61
C THR A 178 6.46 -6.37 -29.93
N ILE A 179 6.81 -5.08 -29.97
CA ILE A 179 6.76 -4.27 -31.20
C ILE A 179 7.68 -4.86 -32.27
N LEU A 180 8.92 -5.18 -31.90
CA LEU A 180 9.90 -5.79 -32.80
C LEU A 180 9.43 -7.15 -33.32
N TYR A 181 8.87 -7.99 -32.44
CA TYR A 181 8.26 -9.26 -32.81
C TYR A 181 7.16 -9.08 -33.85
N PHE A 182 6.24 -8.13 -33.66
CA PHE A 182 5.19 -7.88 -34.65
C PHE A 182 5.75 -7.41 -35.98
N ILE A 183 6.68 -6.44 -35.99
CA ILE A 183 7.30 -5.94 -37.22
C ILE A 183 7.97 -7.08 -38.00
N VAL A 184 8.78 -7.88 -37.33
CA VAL A 184 9.49 -9.01 -37.97
C VAL A 184 8.52 -10.11 -38.41
N SER A 185 7.49 -10.42 -37.61
CA SER A 185 6.51 -11.46 -37.94
C SER A 185 5.64 -11.08 -39.13
N PHE A 186 5.22 -9.82 -39.23
CA PHE A 186 4.44 -9.34 -40.38
C PHE A 186 5.29 -9.24 -41.66
N LEU A 187 6.56 -8.85 -41.56
CA LEU A 187 7.46 -8.78 -42.72
C LEU A 187 7.84 -10.17 -43.26
N THR A 188 8.07 -11.13 -42.37
CA THR A 188 8.57 -12.46 -42.74
C THR A 188 7.47 -13.48 -42.96
N MET A 189 6.24 -13.23 -42.46
CA MET A 189 5.14 -14.20 -42.38
C MET A 189 5.52 -15.54 -41.73
N ALA A 190 6.69 -15.61 -41.06
CA ALA A 190 7.27 -16.82 -40.50
C ALA A 190 7.01 -16.90 -38.99
N TRP A 191 5.73 -16.83 -38.61
CA TRP A 191 5.26 -16.83 -37.22
C TRP A 191 5.80 -18.01 -36.38
N HIS A 192 6.13 -19.13 -37.03
CA HIS A 192 6.69 -20.32 -36.40
C HIS A 192 8.17 -20.19 -35.97
N ILE A 193 8.89 -19.17 -36.47
CA ILE A 193 10.31 -18.91 -36.13
C ILE A 193 10.44 -17.66 -35.26
N THR A 194 9.64 -16.62 -35.53
CA THR A 194 9.80 -15.30 -34.91
C THR A 194 9.58 -15.29 -33.39
N TRP A 195 8.92 -16.30 -32.82
CA TRP A 195 8.74 -16.46 -31.38
C TRP A 195 10.07 -16.62 -30.61
N ILE A 196 11.16 -17.02 -31.28
CA ILE A 196 12.51 -17.11 -30.69
C ILE A 196 12.96 -15.76 -30.09
N ILE A 197 12.44 -14.63 -30.61
CA ILE A 197 12.70 -13.29 -30.08
C ILE A 197 12.33 -13.18 -28.59
N PHE A 198 11.30 -13.89 -28.13
CA PHE A 198 10.90 -13.90 -26.72
C PHE A 198 11.88 -14.69 -25.83
N LEU A 199 12.48 -15.77 -26.34
CA LEU A 199 13.52 -16.52 -25.63
C LEU A 199 14.77 -15.65 -25.44
N ILE A 200 15.17 -14.92 -26.49
CA ILE A 200 16.25 -13.94 -26.44
C ILE A 200 15.91 -12.83 -25.42
N GLY A 201 14.68 -12.32 -25.45
CA GLY A 201 14.20 -11.33 -24.49
C GLY A 201 14.30 -11.78 -23.03
N SER A 202 13.95 -13.04 -22.74
CA SER A 202 14.06 -13.62 -21.40
C SER A 202 15.52 -13.72 -20.94
N ALA A 203 16.44 -14.10 -21.83
CA ALA A 203 17.87 -14.13 -21.52
C ALA A 203 18.42 -12.73 -21.22
N ILE A 204 18.05 -11.72 -22.03
CA ILE A 204 18.43 -10.30 -21.81
C ILE A 204 17.92 -9.81 -20.44
N GLN A 205 16.69 -10.17 -20.06
CA GLN A 205 16.15 -9.83 -18.75
C GLN A 205 17.00 -10.41 -17.60
N GLY A 206 17.47 -11.65 -17.74
CA GLY A 206 18.39 -12.27 -16.77
C GLY A 206 19.70 -11.50 -16.61
N ILE A 207 20.28 -11.04 -17.72
CA ILE A 207 21.51 -10.23 -17.72
C ILE A 207 21.28 -8.88 -17.05
N ILE A 208 20.19 -8.19 -17.39
CA ILE A 208 19.83 -6.89 -16.78
C ILE A 208 19.66 -7.05 -15.27
N ARG A 209 19.00 -8.13 -14.84
CA ARG A 209 18.85 -8.43 -13.42
C ARG A 209 20.19 -8.63 -12.72
N ALA A 210 21.10 -9.41 -13.31
CA ALA A 210 22.43 -9.65 -12.75
C ALA A 210 23.24 -8.34 -12.62
N ILE A 211 23.20 -7.46 -13.62
CA ILE A 211 23.88 -6.15 -13.57
C ILE A 211 23.33 -5.28 -12.43
N PHE A 212 22.01 -5.26 -12.25
CA PHE A 212 21.37 -4.49 -11.18
C PHE A 212 21.65 -5.07 -9.79
N GLU A 213 21.73 -6.40 -9.66
CA GLU A 213 22.11 -7.07 -8.41
C GLU A 213 23.59 -6.83 -8.06
N LEU A 214 24.48 -6.76 -9.05
CA LEU A 214 25.91 -6.46 -8.85
C LEU A 214 26.21 -5.00 -8.48
N LYS A 215 25.33 -4.06 -8.85
CA LYS A 215 25.50 -2.63 -8.58
C LYS A 215 25.01 -2.21 -7.18
N LYS A 216 24.31 -3.10 -6.48
CA LYS A 216 23.73 -2.86 -5.16
C LYS A 216 24.63 -3.42 -4.06
#